data_AF-A0A352GHG7-F1
#
_entry.id   AF-A0A352GHG7-F1
#
_cell.length_a   1.000
_cell.length_b   1.000
_cell.length_c   1.000
_cell.angle_alpha   90.00
_cell.angle_beta   90.00
_cell.angle_gamma   90.00
#
_symmetry.space_group_name_H-M   'P 1'
#
loop_
_entity.id
_entity.type
_entity.pdbx_description
1 polymer ?
#
loop_
_entity_poly.entity_id
_entity_poly.type
_entity_poly.pdbx_seq_one_letter_code
_entity_poly.pdbx_strand_id
1 'polypeptide(L)'
;FRLRTAETIAWMLADMRSSDDPTAPFAFVSAYDADSEGVEGKYYVWTEAEIDALLGADAAVFKAAYDVTPGGNWEGHTILNRTADGDFGAPEREALLARCRDILLPERAKRVPPMRDDKVLADWNGLAVAALAKAAAVFDRPDWLTAAAGVFAFISENLTHGDRLFHTWCAGKAAHPGVLEDYANLARAALALHQATGDAAYLAQAQSLTAVLDRHFWDADNGGYFMAADDTADLLTRSKPVHDNAVPCGNGTMVEVLARLYHLTGDAAYRDRADALITALAPEETINLAHQTTFQTGFEVLENAVQVTVAGTGAAADALATAALDSGHPRLVLLRTADGQDLPAGHPAAGKGPVDGTAAAYLCMGATCSLPMTEAAALSAALAAQT
;
A
#
# COMPACT_ATOMS: atom_id res chain seq x y z
N PHE A 1 -7.01 -2.46 -15.33
CA PHE A 1 -6.45 -2.06 -14.01
C PHE A 1 -6.32 -0.54 -13.84
N ARG A 2 -5.51 0.18 -14.65
CA ARG A 2 -5.28 1.65 -14.50
C ARG A 2 -6.52 2.48 -14.18
N LEU A 3 -7.57 2.38 -15.00
CA LEU A 3 -8.81 3.16 -14.80
C LEU A 3 -9.46 2.88 -13.45
N ARG A 4 -9.58 1.60 -13.06
CA ARG A 4 -10.22 1.20 -11.80
C ARG A 4 -9.41 1.67 -10.59
N THR A 5 -8.07 1.53 -10.65
CA THR A 5 -7.20 2.07 -9.60
C THR A 5 -7.35 3.58 -9.45
N ALA A 6 -7.40 4.32 -10.56
CA ALA A 6 -7.59 5.76 -10.53
C ALA A 6 -8.96 6.17 -9.96
N GLU A 7 -10.04 5.48 -10.35
CA GLU A 7 -11.38 5.72 -9.83
C GLU A 7 -11.47 5.38 -8.32
N THR A 8 -10.86 4.28 -7.86
CA THR A 8 -10.81 3.93 -6.43
C THR A 8 -10.04 4.95 -5.61
N ILE A 9 -8.87 5.39 -6.08
CA ILE A 9 -8.09 6.44 -5.40
C ILE A 9 -8.87 7.75 -5.38
N ALA A 10 -9.52 8.12 -6.49
CA ALA A 10 -10.36 9.32 -6.53
C ALA A 10 -11.51 9.26 -5.51
N TRP A 11 -12.18 8.12 -5.38
CA TRP A 11 -13.19 7.89 -4.35
C TRP A 11 -12.61 8.01 -2.93
N MET A 12 -11.47 7.38 -2.65
CA MET A 12 -10.82 7.50 -1.33
C MET A 12 -10.50 8.96 -0.99
N LEU A 13 -9.93 9.71 -1.94
CA LEU A 13 -9.56 11.11 -1.76
C LEU A 13 -10.77 12.05 -1.69
N ALA A 14 -11.92 11.67 -2.23
CA ALA A 14 -13.13 12.47 -2.17
C ALA A 14 -13.97 12.18 -0.92
N ASP A 15 -14.19 10.89 -0.62
CA ASP A 15 -15.24 10.45 0.29
C ASP A 15 -14.72 9.93 1.64
N MET A 16 -13.45 9.50 1.69
CA MET A 16 -12.88 8.84 2.86
C MET A 16 -11.95 9.73 3.68
N ARG A 17 -11.98 11.06 3.50
CA ARG A 17 -11.16 11.99 4.28
C ARG A 17 -11.73 12.23 5.67
N SER A 18 -10.86 12.34 6.67
CA SER A 18 -11.21 12.75 8.04
C SER A 18 -11.60 14.24 8.18
N SER A 19 -11.54 15.00 7.08
CA SER A 19 -11.91 16.42 6.99
C SER A 19 -12.58 16.69 5.65
N ASP A 20 -13.70 17.41 5.70
CA ASP A 20 -14.43 17.86 4.51
C ASP A 20 -13.80 19.12 3.89
N ASP A 21 -12.91 19.83 4.61
CA ASP A 21 -12.10 20.90 4.04
C ASP A 21 -11.04 20.30 3.11
N PRO A 22 -11.08 20.59 1.80
CA PRO A 22 -10.17 19.99 0.83
C PRO A 22 -8.71 20.42 1.03
N THR A 23 -8.48 21.53 1.74
CA THR A 23 -7.15 22.11 2.00
C THR A 23 -6.57 21.70 3.35
N ALA A 24 -7.39 21.17 4.26
CA ALA A 24 -6.92 20.73 5.57
C ALA A 24 -6.13 19.41 5.49
N PRO A 25 -5.11 19.21 6.35
CA PRO A 25 -4.50 17.90 6.56
C PRO A 25 -5.56 16.86 6.91
N PHE A 26 -5.39 15.64 6.40
CA PHE A 26 -6.36 14.57 6.59
C PHE A 26 -5.65 13.22 6.66
N ALA A 27 -6.36 12.24 7.21
CA ALA A 27 -6.12 10.81 7.00
C ALA A 27 -7.39 10.15 6.48
N PHE A 28 -7.28 8.90 6.02
CA PHE A 28 -8.42 8.12 5.61
C PHE A 28 -9.18 7.58 6.81
N VAL A 29 -10.50 7.73 6.79
CA VAL A 29 -11.42 7.13 7.76
C VAL A 29 -11.67 5.67 7.40
N SER A 30 -12.20 4.92 8.36
CA SER A 30 -12.19 3.46 8.33
C SER A 30 -13.20 2.87 7.34
N ALA A 31 -14.48 3.21 7.46
CA ALA A 31 -15.52 2.50 6.73
C ALA A 31 -16.80 3.32 6.52
N TYR A 32 -17.66 2.81 5.65
CA TYR A 32 -19.09 3.07 5.69
C TYR A 32 -19.79 1.89 6.35
N ASP A 33 -20.89 2.18 7.05
CA ASP A 33 -21.84 1.17 7.50
C ASP A 33 -22.38 0.40 6.29
N ALA A 34 -22.69 -0.88 6.50
CA ALA A 34 -23.38 -1.68 5.49
C ALA A 34 -24.85 -1.24 5.34
N ASP A 35 -25.43 -0.70 6.41
CA ASP A 35 -26.82 -0.31 6.47
C ASP A 35 -27.04 1.14 6.06
N SER A 36 -28.14 1.37 5.32
CA SER A 36 -28.77 2.68 5.24
C SER A 36 -30.23 2.56 5.64
N GLU A 37 -30.66 3.42 6.56
CA GLU A 37 -32.00 3.38 7.16
C GLU A 37 -32.36 2.01 7.77
N GLY A 38 -31.35 1.31 8.34
CA GLY A 38 -31.51 0.00 8.96
C GLY A 38 -31.72 -1.16 7.99
N VAL A 39 -31.36 -0.97 6.72
CA VAL A 39 -31.42 -2.01 5.68
C VAL A 39 -30.07 -2.09 4.97
N GLU A 40 -29.46 -3.27 5.04
CA GLU A 40 -28.17 -3.57 4.41
C GLU A 40 -28.21 -3.30 2.89
N GLY A 41 -27.21 -2.58 2.38
CA GLY A 41 -27.05 -2.36 0.94
C GLY A 41 -28.07 -1.41 0.28
N LYS A 42 -29.11 -0.95 1.00
CA LYS A 42 -30.23 -0.13 0.48
C LYS A 42 -29.78 1.07 -0.35
N TYR A 43 -28.71 1.73 0.06
CA TYR A 43 -28.16 2.89 -0.64
C TYR A 43 -27.64 2.55 -2.05
N TYR A 44 -27.11 1.35 -2.25
CA TYR A 44 -26.35 0.95 -3.44
C TYR A 44 -27.16 0.20 -4.50
N VAL A 45 -28.33 -0.34 -4.15
CA VAL A 45 -29.13 -1.18 -5.04
C VAL A 45 -30.02 -0.41 -6.01
N TRP A 46 -30.32 -1.00 -7.15
CA TRP A 46 -31.15 -0.40 -8.21
C TRP A 46 -32.26 -1.36 -8.63
N THR A 47 -33.29 -0.84 -9.28
CA THR A 47 -34.25 -1.61 -10.05
C THR A 47 -33.96 -1.48 -11.54
N GLU A 48 -34.29 -2.50 -12.33
CA GLU A 48 -34.18 -2.44 -13.80
C GLU A 48 -34.95 -1.22 -14.36
N ALA A 49 -36.15 -0.95 -13.83
CA ALA A 49 -37.00 0.15 -14.26
C ALA A 49 -36.37 1.53 -14.01
N GLU A 50 -35.65 1.73 -12.89
CA GLU A 50 -34.89 2.97 -12.65
C GLU A 50 -33.78 3.14 -13.70
N ILE A 51 -33.05 2.07 -14.01
CA ILE A 51 -31.98 2.11 -15.02
C ILE A 51 -32.55 2.44 -16.40
N ASP A 52 -33.64 1.79 -16.80
CA ASP A 52 -34.30 2.04 -18.09
C ASP A 52 -34.81 3.48 -18.19
N ALA A 53 -35.42 4.00 -17.12
CA ALA A 53 -35.94 5.36 -17.08
C ALA A 53 -34.85 6.43 -17.15
N LEU A 54 -33.72 6.21 -16.47
CA LEU A 54 -32.63 7.18 -16.37
C LEU A 54 -31.72 7.17 -17.60
N LEU A 55 -31.43 6.00 -18.16
CA LEU A 55 -30.46 5.85 -19.25
C LEU A 55 -31.09 5.80 -20.64
N GLY A 56 -32.40 5.50 -20.72
CA GLY A 56 -33.13 5.46 -21.99
C GLY A 56 -32.46 4.54 -23.02
N ALA A 57 -32.04 5.10 -24.15
CA ALA A 57 -31.42 4.34 -25.24
C ALA A 57 -30.11 3.63 -24.83
N ASP A 58 -29.38 4.17 -23.85
CA ASP A 58 -28.11 3.60 -23.39
C ASP A 58 -28.32 2.44 -22.37
N ALA A 59 -29.54 2.27 -21.85
CA ALA A 59 -29.85 1.30 -20.81
C ALA A 59 -29.49 -0.14 -21.21
N ALA A 60 -29.83 -0.57 -22.43
CA ALA A 60 -29.57 -1.94 -22.87
C ALA A 60 -28.09 -2.32 -22.82
N VAL A 61 -27.21 -1.41 -23.25
CA VAL A 61 -25.75 -1.60 -23.23
C VAL A 61 -25.22 -1.60 -21.80
N PHE A 62 -25.74 -0.71 -20.95
CA PHE A 62 -25.36 -0.62 -19.55
C PHE A 62 -25.78 -1.87 -18.76
N LYS A 63 -27.03 -2.32 -18.91
CA LYS A 63 -27.58 -3.50 -18.24
C LYS A 63 -26.76 -4.75 -18.54
N ALA A 64 -26.40 -4.94 -19.81
CA ALA A 64 -25.55 -6.05 -20.23
C ALA A 64 -24.13 -5.98 -19.64
N ALA A 65 -23.61 -4.79 -19.35
CA ALA A 65 -22.28 -4.60 -18.79
C ALA A 65 -22.23 -4.71 -17.25
N TYR A 66 -23.35 -4.47 -16.57
CA TYR A 66 -23.44 -4.36 -15.11
C TYR A 66 -24.36 -5.38 -14.45
N ASP A 67 -24.66 -6.48 -15.16
CA ASP A 67 -25.45 -7.61 -14.65
C ASP A 67 -26.84 -7.19 -14.14
N VAL A 68 -27.49 -6.28 -14.88
CA VAL A 68 -28.87 -5.86 -14.58
C VAL A 68 -29.84 -6.81 -15.27
N THR A 69 -30.58 -7.57 -14.48
CA THR A 69 -31.54 -8.58 -14.95
C THR A 69 -32.97 -8.26 -14.51
N PRO A 70 -33.99 -8.77 -15.22
CA PRO A 70 -35.37 -8.71 -14.74
C PRO A 70 -35.52 -9.42 -13.39
N GLY A 71 -36.02 -8.71 -12.38
CA GLY A 71 -36.14 -9.22 -11.01
C GLY A 71 -34.89 -9.10 -10.15
N GLY A 72 -33.82 -8.50 -10.67
CA GLY A 72 -32.59 -8.24 -9.92
C GLY A 72 -31.62 -9.42 -9.87
N ASN A 73 -30.39 -9.14 -9.42
CA ASN A 73 -29.33 -10.13 -9.19
C ASN A 73 -29.07 -10.38 -7.69
N TRP A 74 -29.74 -9.65 -6.80
CA TRP A 74 -29.63 -9.79 -5.35
C TRP A 74 -30.92 -9.33 -4.65
N GLU A 75 -31.57 -10.23 -3.92
CA GLU A 75 -32.77 -9.94 -3.09
C GLU A 75 -33.90 -9.16 -3.78
N GLY A 76 -34.15 -9.42 -5.08
CA GLY A 76 -35.19 -8.71 -5.84
C GLY A 76 -34.75 -7.33 -6.37
N HIS A 77 -33.51 -6.95 -6.12
CA HIS A 77 -32.86 -5.73 -6.57
C HIS A 77 -31.59 -6.03 -7.36
N THR A 78 -30.97 -4.99 -7.91
CA THR A 78 -29.72 -5.08 -8.67
C THR A 78 -28.58 -4.40 -7.92
N ILE A 79 -27.55 -5.17 -7.62
CA ILE A 79 -26.20 -4.66 -7.35
C ILE A 79 -25.49 -4.54 -8.69
N LEU A 80 -25.06 -3.33 -9.05
CA LEU A 80 -24.36 -3.10 -10.32
C LEU A 80 -22.99 -3.78 -10.28
N ASN A 81 -22.89 -4.91 -10.97
CA ASN A 81 -21.75 -5.81 -10.92
C ASN A 81 -21.12 -5.94 -12.29
N ARG A 82 -19.83 -5.60 -12.39
CA ARG A 82 -19.07 -5.73 -13.63
C ARG A 82 -18.31 -7.06 -13.62
N THR A 83 -19.06 -8.15 -13.78
CA THR A 83 -18.59 -9.53 -13.59
C THR A 83 -18.25 -10.28 -14.88
N ALA A 84 -18.61 -9.77 -16.05
CA ALA A 84 -18.24 -10.39 -17.33
C ALA A 84 -16.71 -10.47 -17.46
N ASP A 85 -16.18 -11.67 -17.69
CA ASP A 85 -14.77 -12.14 -17.63
C ASP A 85 -13.71 -11.25 -18.32
N GLY A 86 -13.52 -10.02 -17.83
CA GLY A 86 -12.50 -9.10 -18.32
C GLY A 86 -12.73 -8.52 -19.73
N ASP A 87 -13.92 -8.65 -20.33
CA ASP A 87 -14.29 -7.90 -21.55
C ASP A 87 -14.58 -6.43 -21.20
N PHE A 88 -13.50 -5.70 -20.93
CA PHE A 88 -13.50 -4.24 -20.91
C PHE A 88 -13.52 -3.79 -22.37
N GLY A 89 -14.73 -3.62 -22.92
CA GLY A 89 -14.94 -3.41 -24.35
C GLY A 89 -14.24 -2.16 -24.93
N ALA A 90 -14.56 -1.85 -26.19
CA ALA A 90 -13.93 -0.74 -26.93
C ALA A 90 -13.99 0.61 -26.18
N PRO A 91 -13.02 1.53 -26.38
CA PRO A 91 -12.99 2.84 -25.71
C PRO A 91 -14.31 3.62 -25.77
N GLU A 92 -15.05 3.52 -26.87
CA GLU A 92 -16.34 4.17 -27.07
C GLU A 92 -17.42 3.58 -26.14
N ARG A 93 -17.39 2.26 -25.93
CA ARG A 93 -18.27 1.58 -24.97
C ARG A 93 -17.92 2.01 -23.55
N GLU A 94 -16.64 2.07 -23.20
CA GLU A 94 -16.23 2.54 -21.86
C GLU A 94 -16.62 3.99 -21.59
N ALA A 95 -16.48 4.86 -22.60
CA ALA A 95 -16.93 6.25 -22.51
C ALA A 95 -18.46 6.35 -22.36
N LEU A 96 -19.23 5.49 -23.05
CA LEU A 96 -20.68 5.41 -22.87
C LEU A 96 -21.04 4.96 -21.45
N LEU A 97 -20.42 3.88 -20.96
CA LEU A 97 -20.66 3.38 -19.62
C LEU A 97 -20.27 4.43 -18.55
N ALA A 98 -19.21 5.21 -18.78
CA ALA A 98 -18.83 6.33 -17.91
C ALA A 98 -19.93 7.38 -17.83
N ARG A 99 -20.45 7.85 -18.98
CA ARG A 99 -21.58 8.81 -18.98
C ARG A 99 -22.81 8.25 -18.27
N CYS A 100 -23.10 6.96 -18.42
CA CYS A 100 -24.20 6.33 -17.68
C CYS A 100 -23.97 6.41 -16.17
N ARG A 101 -22.75 6.12 -15.69
CA ARG A 101 -22.42 6.27 -14.26
C ARG A 101 -22.54 7.71 -13.78
N ASP A 102 -22.15 8.68 -14.60
CA ASP A 102 -22.29 10.11 -14.29
C ASP A 102 -23.77 10.55 -14.18
N ILE A 103 -24.69 9.87 -14.88
CA ILE A 103 -26.14 10.08 -14.75
C ILE A 103 -26.68 9.42 -13.47
N LEU A 104 -26.25 8.18 -13.19
CA LEU A 104 -26.77 7.40 -12.05
C LEU A 104 -26.24 7.91 -10.70
N LEU A 105 -25.01 8.39 -10.63
CA LEU A 105 -24.37 8.75 -9.37
C LEU A 105 -25.13 9.87 -8.60
N PRO A 106 -25.54 10.99 -9.24
CA PRO A 106 -26.35 12.02 -8.58
C PRO A 106 -27.73 11.52 -8.14
N GLU A 107 -28.34 10.60 -8.89
CA GLU A 107 -29.64 10.02 -8.52
C GLU A 107 -29.51 9.14 -7.27
N ARG A 108 -28.44 8.34 -7.16
CA ARG A 108 -28.13 7.59 -5.94
C ARG A 108 -27.90 8.52 -4.75
N ALA A 109 -27.20 9.63 -4.96
CA ALA A 109 -26.87 10.60 -3.91
C ALA A 109 -28.10 11.30 -3.30
N LYS A 110 -29.30 11.19 -3.90
CA LYS A 110 -30.56 11.67 -3.30
C LYS A 110 -31.10 10.74 -2.21
N ARG A 111 -30.60 9.51 -2.13
CA ARG A 111 -30.96 8.53 -1.10
C ARG A 111 -30.21 8.84 0.19
N VAL A 112 -30.71 8.33 1.32
CA VAL A 112 -29.98 8.43 2.59
C VAL A 112 -28.68 7.60 2.47
N PRO A 113 -27.49 8.20 2.64
CA PRO A 113 -26.24 7.44 2.60
C PRO A 113 -26.06 6.60 3.88
N PRO A 114 -25.28 5.51 3.83
CA PRO A 114 -24.86 4.83 5.04
C PRO A 114 -24.03 5.76 5.92
N MET A 115 -24.02 5.49 7.22
CA MET A 115 -23.18 6.25 8.16
C MET A 115 -21.70 6.01 7.85
N ARG A 116 -20.90 7.07 7.89
CA ARG A 116 -19.43 6.95 7.79
C ARG A 116 -18.84 6.77 9.18
N ASP A 117 -17.98 5.77 9.38
CA ASP A 117 -17.18 5.64 10.60
C ASP A 117 -15.95 6.54 10.47
N ASP A 118 -16.00 7.70 11.13
CA ASP A 118 -14.97 8.74 11.09
C ASP A 118 -13.66 8.36 11.84
N LYS A 119 -13.55 7.12 12.35
CA LYS A 119 -12.28 6.63 12.92
C LYS A 119 -11.21 6.54 11.86
N VAL A 120 -10.06 7.12 12.16
CA VAL A 120 -8.79 6.93 11.45
C VAL A 120 -8.02 5.83 12.19
N LEU A 121 -7.59 4.80 11.45
CA LEU A 121 -6.77 3.71 11.97
C LEU A 121 -5.36 3.80 11.40
N ALA A 122 -4.34 3.69 12.25
CA ALA A 122 -2.94 3.90 11.84
C ALA A 122 -2.46 2.82 10.87
N ASP A 123 -2.74 1.54 11.16
CA ASP A 123 -2.49 0.40 10.29
C ASP A 123 -3.09 0.57 8.88
N TRP A 124 -4.38 0.89 8.76
CA TRP A 124 -5.08 1.02 7.48
C TRP A 124 -4.58 2.21 6.67
N ASN A 125 -4.24 3.31 7.35
CA ASN A 125 -3.60 4.43 6.69
C ASN A 125 -2.18 4.10 6.22
N GLY A 126 -1.44 3.26 6.94
CA GLY A 126 -0.18 2.68 6.46
C GLY A 126 -0.38 1.87 5.17
N LEU A 127 -1.42 1.03 5.09
CA LEU A 127 -1.79 0.32 3.85
C LEU A 127 -2.05 1.30 2.69
N ALA A 128 -2.89 2.32 2.95
CA ALA A 128 -3.30 3.29 1.95
C ALA A 128 -2.11 4.13 1.44
N VAL A 129 -1.24 4.61 2.34
CA VAL A 129 -0.05 5.38 1.99
C VAL A 129 0.90 4.56 1.12
N ALA A 130 1.19 3.31 1.50
CA ALA A 130 2.05 2.43 0.71
C ALA A 130 1.48 2.18 -0.70
N ALA A 131 0.15 1.95 -0.79
CA ALA A 131 -0.54 1.76 -2.06
C ALA A 131 -0.53 3.03 -2.93
N LEU A 132 -0.79 4.20 -2.35
CA LEU A 132 -0.77 5.48 -3.04
C LEU A 132 0.63 5.84 -3.53
N ALA A 133 1.68 5.64 -2.73
CA ALA A 133 3.05 5.89 -3.14
C ALA A 133 3.45 5.02 -4.35
N LYS A 134 3.10 3.73 -4.32
CA LYS A 134 3.33 2.82 -5.45
C LYS A 134 2.52 3.21 -6.70
N ALA A 135 1.24 3.50 -6.53
CA ALA A 135 0.36 3.90 -7.63
C ALA A 135 0.81 5.23 -8.25
N ALA A 136 1.25 6.18 -7.42
CA ALA A 136 1.75 7.47 -7.88
C ALA A 136 2.92 7.33 -8.83
N ALA A 137 3.86 6.43 -8.52
CA ALA A 137 4.99 6.15 -9.39
C ALA A 137 4.53 5.50 -10.70
N VAL A 138 3.86 4.33 -10.63
CA VAL A 138 3.44 3.54 -11.80
C VAL A 138 2.52 4.30 -12.76
N PHE A 139 1.72 5.24 -12.26
CA PHE A 139 0.74 5.97 -13.07
C PHE A 139 1.13 7.42 -13.39
N ASP A 140 2.33 7.86 -12.99
CA ASP A 140 2.83 9.22 -13.13
C ASP A 140 1.86 10.26 -12.53
N ARG A 141 1.56 10.09 -11.23
CA ARG A 141 0.60 10.91 -10.47
C ARG A 141 1.26 11.55 -9.24
N PRO A 142 2.00 12.65 -9.40
CA PRO A 142 2.67 13.33 -8.29
C PRO A 142 1.71 13.86 -7.22
N ASP A 143 0.46 14.15 -7.59
CA ASP A 143 -0.59 14.53 -6.64
C ASP A 143 -0.99 13.38 -5.70
N TRP A 144 -0.94 12.13 -6.16
CA TRP A 144 -1.16 10.96 -5.29
C TRP A 144 -0.01 10.74 -4.32
N LEU A 145 1.23 10.98 -4.75
CA LEU A 145 2.39 10.94 -3.86
C LEU A 145 2.32 12.03 -2.79
N THR A 146 1.89 13.23 -3.19
CA THR A 146 1.65 14.34 -2.27
C THR A 146 0.59 14.00 -1.22
N ALA A 147 -0.52 13.39 -1.65
CA ALA A 147 -1.55 12.91 -0.73
C ALA A 147 -1.03 11.83 0.22
N ALA A 148 -0.27 10.85 -0.29
CA ALA A 148 0.35 9.80 0.52
C ALA A 148 1.27 10.37 1.61
N ALA A 149 2.15 11.30 1.25
CA ALA A 149 3.03 11.99 2.20
C ALA A 149 2.24 12.81 3.23
N GLY A 150 1.18 13.50 2.81
CA GLY A 150 0.30 14.25 3.71
C GLY A 150 -0.43 13.37 4.72
N VAL A 151 -0.96 12.22 4.29
CA VAL A 151 -1.60 11.24 5.18
C VAL A 151 -0.58 10.65 6.16
N PHE A 152 0.61 10.31 5.68
CA PHE A 152 1.68 9.81 6.55
C PHE A 152 2.10 10.83 7.62
N ALA A 153 2.22 12.11 7.23
CA ALA A 153 2.51 13.21 8.15
C ALA A 153 1.38 13.37 9.18
N PHE A 154 0.11 13.32 8.74
CA PHE A 154 -1.03 13.39 9.65
C PHE A 154 -0.96 12.30 10.72
N ILE A 155 -0.71 11.04 10.34
CA ILE A 155 -0.59 9.93 11.29
C ILE A 155 0.59 10.15 12.24
N SER A 156 1.74 10.51 11.70
CA SER A 156 2.95 10.76 12.49
C SER A 156 2.75 11.88 13.52
N GLU A 157 2.05 12.95 13.16
CA GLU A 157 1.83 14.12 14.02
C GLU A 157 0.71 13.91 15.03
N ASN A 158 -0.39 13.25 14.65
CA ASN A 158 -1.60 13.20 15.46
C ASN A 158 -1.77 11.90 16.25
N LEU A 159 -1.13 10.81 15.81
CA LEU A 159 -1.24 9.49 16.46
C LEU A 159 0.06 9.10 17.18
N THR A 160 1.14 9.87 17.08
CA THR A 160 2.39 9.56 17.80
C THR A 160 2.58 10.48 19.01
N HIS A 161 2.89 9.89 20.18
CA HIS A 161 3.31 10.61 21.37
C HIS A 161 4.63 10.04 21.87
N GLY A 162 5.70 10.83 21.82
CA GLY A 162 7.05 10.32 22.08
C GLY A 162 7.46 9.31 21.00
N ASP A 163 7.86 8.11 21.40
CA ASP A 163 8.16 6.98 20.49
C ASP A 163 6.98 5.99 20.34
N ARG A 164 5.81 6.30 20.91
CA ARG A 164 4.64 5.41 20.90
C ARG A 164 3.53 5.90 20.00
N LEU A 165 2.96 4.98 19.23
CA LEU A 165 1.84 5.19 18.34
C LEU A 165 0.54 4.84 19.06
N PHE A 166 -0.55 5.51 18.68
CA PHE A 166 -1.92 5.17 19.02
C PHE A 166 -2.58 4.48 17.83
N HIS A 167 -3.44 3.50 18.11
CA HIS A 167 -4.13 2.74 17.07
C HIS A 167 -5.17 3.58 16.33
N THR A 168 -5.91 4.41 17.08
CA THR A 168 -7.07 5.13 16.54
C THR A 168 -6.97 6.64 16.74
N TRP A 169 -7.57 7.39 15.83
CA TRP A 169 -7.88 8.80 16.00
C TRP A 169 -9.32 9.06 15.58
N CYS A 170 -10.08 9.79 16.39
CA CYS A 170 -11.45 10.15 16.08
C CYS A 170 -11.82 11.46 16.75
N ALA A 171 -12.49 12.36 16.02
CA ALA A 171 -12.95 13.66 16.53
C ALA A 171 -11.85 14.46 17.27
N GLY A 172 -10.64 14.51 16.70
CA GLY A 172 -9.52 15.27 17.25
C GLY A 172 -8.76 14.58 18.39
N LYS A 173 -9.01 13.30 18.67
CA LYS A 173 -8.39 12.58 19.80
C LYS A 173 -7.79 11.26 19.35
N ALA A 174 -6.51 11.06 19.68
CA ALA A 174 -5.87 9.75 19.61
C ALA A 174 -6.31 8.87 20.79
N ALA A 175 -6.54 7.58 20.54
CA ALA A 175 -6.96 6.63 21.55
C ALA A 175 -6.45 5.22 21.23
N HIS A 176 -6.32 4.43 22.30
CA HIS A 176 -5.81 3.06 22.33
C HIS A 176 -4.32 2.93 21.96
N PRO A 177 -3.50 2.22 22.76
CA PRO A 177 -2.11 1.95 22.39
C PRO A 177 -2.02 1.26 21.03
N GLY A 178 -1.03 1.66 20.22
CA GLY A 178 -0.76 1.04 18.93
C GLY A 178 -0.40 -0.45 19.07
N VAL A 179 -0.84 -1.22 18.09
CA VAL A 179 -0.57 -2.66 17.96
C VAL A 179 0.46 -2.90 16.86
N LEU A 180 0.97 -4.13 16.78
CA LEU A 180 1.99 -4.55 15.81
C LEU A 180 1.69 -4.09 14.38
N GLU A 181 0.44 -4.22 13.93
CA GLU A 181 0.00 -3.87 12.58
C GLU A 181 0.10 -2.37 12.29
N ASP A 182 -0.10 -1.50 13.30
CA ASP A 182 0.02 -0.06 13.14
C ASP A 182 1.46 0.31 12.79
N TYR A 183 2.41 -0.20 13.58
CA TYR A 183 3.83 0.05 13.37
C TYR A 183 4.35 -0.60 12.10
N ALA A 184 3.98 -1.86 11.84
CA ALA A 184 4.46 -2.61 10.67
C ALA A 184 3.99 -1.97 9.35
N ASN A 185 2.71 -1.60 9.26
CA ASN A 185 2.17 -0.96 8.06
C ASN A 185 2.67 0.48 7.90
N LEU A 186 2.87 1.23 8.98
CA LEU A 186 3.46 2.56 8.89
C LEU A 186 4.95 2.51 8.51
N ALA A 187 5.72 1.54 9.02
CA ALA A 187 7.10 1.33 8.60
C ALA A 187 7.18 0.97 7.11
N ARG A 188 6.30 0.08 6.64
CA ARG A 188 6.18 -0.25 5.21
C ARG A 188 5.80 0.96 4.36
N ALA A 189 4.89 1.80 4.84
CA ALA A 189 4.50 3.05 4.19
C ALA A 189 5.68 4.02 4.08
N ALA A 190 6.45 4.19 5.15
CA ALA A 190 7.66 5.00 5.17
C ALA A 190 8.69 4.49 4.15
N LEU A 191 8.92 3.17 4.07
CA LEU A 191 9.81 2.59 3.05
C LEU A 191 9.30 2.80 1.61
N ALA A 192 7.98 2.79 1.39
CA ALA A 192 7.39 3.09 0.09
C ALA A 192 7.61 4.56 -0.29
N LEU A 193 7.39 5.50 0.65
CA LEU A 193 7.66 6.92 0.45
C LEU A 193 9.15 7.20 0.24
N HIS A 194 10.04 6.54 0.99
CA HIS A 194 11.48 6.64 0.80
C HIS A 194 11.88 6.25 -0.63
N GLN A 195 11.41 5.12 -1.14
CA GLN A 195 11.74 4.68 -2.50
C GLN A 195 11.15 5.61 -3.57
N ALA A 196 9.93 6.13 -3.37
CA ALA A 196 9.27 7.02 -4.32
C ALA A 196 9.90 8.42 -4.36
N THR A 197 10.43 8.92 -3.23
CA THR A 197 10.93 10.30 -3.11
C THR A 197 12.45 10.39 -3.08
N GLY A 198 13.14 9.36 -2.57
CA GLY A 198 14.54 9.42 -2.18
C GLY A 198 14.82 10.12 -0.85
N ASP A 199 13.79 10.58 -0.13
CA ASP A 199 13.97 11.29 1.14
C ASP A 199 14.38 10.32 2.26
N ALA A 200 15.56 10.56 2.84
CA ALA A 200 16.13 9.74 3.91
C ALA A 200 15.36 9.84 5.24
N ALA A 201 14.54 10.89 5.44
CA ALA A 201 13.71 11.02 6.63
C ALA A 201 12.73 9.86 6.78
N TYR A 202 12.14 9.39 5.68
CA TYR A 202 11.23 8.25 5.70
C TYR A 202 11.95 6.93 6.03
N LEU A 203 13.18 6.74 5.56
CA LEU A 203 13.99 5.58 5.95
C LEU A 203 14.27 5.60 7.46
N ALA A 204 14.66 6.76 8.01
CA ALA A 204 14.88 6.92 9.45
C ALA A 204 13.60 6.68 10.28
N GLN A 205 12.44 7.09 9.77
CA GLN A 205 11.14 6.80 10.40
C GLN A 205 10.82 5.30 10.39
N ALA A 206 11.05 4.61 9.27
CA ALA A 206 10.89 3.16 9.20
C ALA A 206 11.77 2.43 10.23
N GLN A 207 13.04 2.83 10.33
CA GLN A 207 13.99 2.28 11.31
C GLN A 207 13.52 2.55 12.76
N SER A 208 13.00 3.75 13.03
CA SER A 208 12.50 4.12 14.37
C SER A 208 11.27 3.30 14.77
N LEU A 209 10.31 3.11 13.85
CA LEU A 209 9.13 2.28 14.08
C LEU A 209 9.51 0.81 14.32
N THR A 210 10.44 0.28 13.52
CA THR A 210 10.99 -1.08 13.71
C THR A 210 11.69 -1.22 15.06
N ALA A 211 12.46 -0.22 15.49
CA ALA A 211 13.15 -0.25 16.78
C ALA A 211 12.18 -0.28 17.98
N VAL A 212 11.00 0.33 17.87
CA VAL A 212 9.94 0.24 18.89
C VAL A 212 9.36 -1.17 18.95
N LEU A 213 9.12 -1.79 17.79
CA LEU A 213 8.68 -3.19 17.71
C LEU A 213 9.71 -4.15 18.31
N ASP A 214 11.00 -3.97 18.00
CA ASP A 214 12.07 -4.78 18.57
C ASP A 214 12.17 -4.66 20.09
N ARG A 215 11.90 -3.46 20.62
CA ARG A 215 11.96 -3.21 22.07
C ARG A 215 10.77 -3.78 22.83
N HIS A 216 9.55 -3.57 22.33
CA HIS A 216 8.33 -3.81 23.11
C HIS A 216 7.50 -5.00 22.64
N PHE A 217 7.68 -5.44 21.39
CA PHE A 217 6.81 -6.44 20.76
C PHE A 217 7.54 -7.76 20.49
N TRP A 218 8.86 -7.75 20.36
CA TRP A 218 9.63 -8.98 20.13
C TRP A 218 9.60 -9.94 21.32
N ASP A 219 9.37 -11.22 21.06
CA ASP A 219 9.56 -12.30 22.02
C ASP A 219 11.03 -12.76 22.01
N ALA A 220 11.80 -12.36 23.02
CA ALA A 220 13.21 -12.75 23.14
C ALA A 220 13.42 -14.26 23.37
N ASP A 221 12.41 -14.97 23.91
CA ASP A 221 12.54 -16.37 24.27
C ASP A 221 12.17 -17.29 23.10
N ASN A 222 11.13 -16.94 22.33
CA ASN A 222 10.60 -17.80 21.26
C ASN A 222 10.63 -17.18 19.85
N GLY A 223 11.07 -15.93 19.71
CA GLY A 223 11.05 -15.19 18.45
C GLY A 223 9.65 -14.77 18.00
N GLY A 224 9.58 -13.90 17.01
CA GLY A 224 8.33 -13.33 16.51
C GLY A 224 7.83 -12.13 17.33
N TYR A 225 6.96 -11.33 16.74
CA TYR A 225 6.38 -10.16 17.38
C TYR A 225 4.98 -10.48 17.92
N PHE A 226 4.75 -10.13 19.18
CA PHE A 226 3.41 -10.09 19.76
C PHE A 226 2.57 -8.98 19.12
N MET A 227 1.24 -9.14 19.13
CA MET A 227 0.31 -8.13 18.64
C MET A 227 0.32 -6.86 19.52
N ALA A 228 0.32 -7.03 20.83
CA ALA A 228 0.34 -5.93 21.79
C ALA A 228 1.75 -5.74 22.37
N ALA A 229 2.07 -4.53 22.84
CA ALA A 229 3.32 -4.24 23.54
C ALA A 229 3.42 -4.95 24.90
N ASP A 230 4.63 -5.03 25.45
CA ASP A 230 4.93 -5.65 26.74
C ASP A 230 4.42 -4.84 27.95
N ASP A 231 4.18 -3.54 27.75
CA ASP A 231 3.63 -2.61 28.73
C ASP A 231 2.11 -2.40 28.59
N THR A 232 1.44 -3.14 27.71
CA THR A 232 -0.02 -3.11 27.61
C THR A 232 -0.65 -3.81 28.82
N ALA A 233 -1.36 -3.03 29.65
CA ALA A 233 -2.11 -3.56 30.79
C ALA A 233 -3.33 -4.41 30.36
N ASP A 234 -3.86 -5.19 31.31
CA ASP A 234 -5.13 -5.91 31.20
C ASP A 234 -5.21 -7.00 30.12
N LEU A 235 -4.07 -7.53 29.66
CA LEU A 235 -4.01 -8.69 28.78
C LEU A 235 -3.69 -9.98 29.56
N LEU A 236 -4.52 -11.01 29.39
CA LEU A 236 -4.25 -12.34 29.95
C LEU A 236 -3.11 -13.06 29.20
N THR A 237 -3.03 -12.86 27.88
CA THR A 237 -2.02 -13.45 26.99
C THR A 237 -1.76 -12.53 25.81
N ARG A 238 -0.52 -12.52 25.30
CA ARG A 238 -0.17 -11.84 24.05
C ARG A 238 -0.07 -12.86 22.92
N SER A 239 -0.83 -12.66 21.85
CA SER A 239 -0.81 -13.51 20.65
C SER A 239 0.22 -13.01 19.63
N LYS A 240 0.65 -13.88 18.71
CA LYS A 240 1.50 -13.55 17.56
C LYS A 240 0.75 -13.89 16.28
N PRO A 241 -0.09 -12.99 15.74
CA PRO A 241 -0.83 -13.26 14.52
C PRO A 241 0.14 -13.41 13.34
N VAL A 242 -0.06 -14.48 12.57
CA VAL A 242 0.75 -14.81 11.37
C VAL A 242 -0.12 -15.02 10.12
N HIS A 243 -1.44 -15.15 10.29
CA HIS A 243 -2.36 -15.31 9.18
C HIS A 243 -2.89 -13.97 8.70
N ASP A 244 -2.81 -13.75 7.39
CA ASP A 244 -3.53 -12.67 6.73
C ASP A 244 -5.03 -12.92 6.84
N ASN A 245 -5.79 -11.83 6.99
CA ASN A 245 -7.26 -11.85 7.00
C ASN A 245 -7.77 -10.76 6.05
N ALA A 246 -8.76 -9.96 6.46
CA ALA A 246 -9.16 -8.77 5.71
C ALA A 246 -8.00 -7.79 5.46
N VAL A 247 -6.95 -7.85 6.29
CA VAL A 247 -5.71 -7.09 6.14
C VAL A 247 -4.47 -8.00 6.30
N PRO A 248 -3.30 -7.58 5.77
CA PRO A 248 -2.02 -8.24 6.02
C PRO A 248 -1.72 -8.36 7.52
N CYS A 249 -1.21 -9.50 7.96
CA CYS A 249 -0.80 -9.67 9.35
C CYS A 249 0.50 -8.93 9.67
N GLY A 250 0.60 -8.42 10.91
CA GLY A 250 1.76 -7.64 11.35
C GLY A 250 3.10 -8.38 11.26
N ASN A 251 3.16 -9.67 11.64
CA ASN A 251 4.40 -10.45 11.52
C ASN A 251 4.81 -10.65 10.05
N GLY A 252 3.87 -10.93 9.15
CA GLY A 252 4.15 -11.05 7.72
C GLY A 252 4.67 -9.73 7.13
N THR A 253 4.04 -8.61 7.48
CA THR A 253 4.50 -7.28 7.07
C THR A 253 5.90 -6.98 7.61
N MET A 254 6.24 -7.42 8.83
CA MET A 254 7.57 -7.21 9.39
C MET A 254 8.66 -8.00 8.66
N VAL A 255 8.38 -9.19 8.12
CA VAL A 255 9.35 -9.88 7.24
C VAL A 255 9.70 -8.99 6.05
N GLU A 256 8.71 -8.39 5.40
CA GLU A 256 8.94 -7.48 4.27
C GLU A 256 9.70 -6.21 4.69
N VAL A 257 9.32 -5.58 5.80
CA VAL A 257 9.97 -4.36 6.31
C VAL A 257 11.44 -4.62 6.62
N LEU A 258 11.75 -5.70 7.33
CA LEU A 258 13.12 -6.08 7.69
C LEU A 258 13.95 -6.43 6.45
N ALA A 259 13.37 -7.17 5.49
CA ALA A 259 14.02 -7.47 4.22
C ALA A 259 14.38 -6.20 3.44
N ARG A 260 13.45 -5.25 3.34
CA ARG A 260 13.70 -3.98 2.66
C ARG A 260 14.72 -3.12 3.40
N LEU A 261 14.68 -3.06 4.74
CA LEU A 261 15.68 -2.36 5.54
C LEU A 261 17.07 -2.96 5.33
N TYR A 262 17.20 -4.29 5.30
CA TYR A 262 18.45 -4.96 4.95
C TYR A 262 18.96 -4.55 3.57
N HIS A 263 18.13 -4.65 2.54
CA HIS A 263 18.53 -4.31 1.16
C HIS A 263 18.81 -2.82 0.95
N LEU A 264 18.18 -1.92 1.69
CA LEU A 264 18.41 -0.47 1.57
C LEU A 264 19.65 -0.01 2.35
N THR A 265 19.95 -0.65 3.48
CA THR A 265 20.98 -0.18 4.42
C THR A 265 22.26 -1.02 4.38
N GLY A 266 22.15 -2.30 4.01
CA GLY A 266 23.23 -3.28 4.15
C GLY A 266 23.49 -3.72 5.59
N ASP A 267 22.65 -3.32 6.56
CA ASP A 267 22.79 -3.72 7.95
C ASP A 267 22.26 -5.15 8.17
N ALA A 268 23.18 -6.06 8.48
CA ALA A 268 22.90 -7.47 8.68
C ALA A 268 21.93 -7.73 9.85
N ALA A 269 21.84 -6.82 10.82
CA ALA A 269 20.93 -6.98 11.96
C ALA A 269 19.46 -7.11 11.51
N TYR A 270 19.07 -6.44 10.41
CA TYR A 270 17.71 -6.58 9.86
C TYR A 270 17.49 -7.94 9.22
N ARG A 271 18.49 -8.49 8.53
CA ARG A 271 18.40 -9.86 7.98
C ARG A 271 18.37 -10.90 9.09
N ASP A 272 19.26 -10.78 10.08
CA ASP A 272 19.28 -11.69 11.23
C ASP A 272 17.93 -11.70 11.96
N ARG A 273 17.30 -10.52 12.10
CA ARG A 273 15.96 -10.39 12.67
C ARG A 273 14.89 -11.04 11.78
N ALA A 274 14.95 -10.83 10.47
CA ALA A 274 14.01 -11.44 9.53
C ALA A 274 14.13 -12.97 9.56
N ASP A 275 15.35 -13.51 9.55
CA ASP A 275 15.61 -14.96 9.63
C ASP A 275 15.11 -15.54 10.95
N ALA A 276 15.31 -14.85 12.08
CA ALA A 276 14.76 -15.26 13.37
C ALA A 276 13.22 -15.24 13.38
N LEU A 277 12.59 -14.23 12.77
CA LEU A 277 11.14 -14.14 12.62
C LEU A 277 10.60 -15.27 11.74
N ILE A 278 11.26 -15.53 10.60
CA ILE A 278 10.93 -16.62 9.68
C ILE A 278 11.02 -17.97 10.38
N THR A 279 12.13 -18.22 11.08
CA THR A 279 12.37 -19.48 11.81
C THR A 279 11.33 -19.71 12.90
N ALA A 280 10.93 -18.66 13.62
CA ALA A 280 9.99 -18.76 14.74
C ALA A 280 8.54 -19.00 14.30
N LEU A 281 8.13 -18.46 13.14
CA LEU A 281 6.72 -18.43 12.72
C LEU A 281 6.43 -19.20 11.43
N ALA A 282 7.45 -19.77 10.77
CA ALA A 282 7.25 -20.65 9.64
C ALA A 282 6.37 -21.85 10.06
N PRO A 283 5.26 -22.10 9.34
CA PRO A 283 4.34 -23.14 9.73
C PRO A 283 4.97 -24.52 9.46
N GLU A 284 4.82 -25.45 10.40
CA GLU A 284 5.23 -26.84 10.18
C GLU A 284 4.37 -27.53 9.10
N GLU A 285 3.10 -27.11 8.97
CA GLU A 285 2.16 -27.66 8.00
C GLU A 285 1.99 -26.75 6.78
N THR A 286 2.21 -27.33 5.60
CA THR A 286 2.13 -26.63 4.30
C THR A 286 0.75 -26.02 4.03
N ILE A 287 -0.33 -26.59 4.58
CA ILE A 287 -1.70 -26.08 4.38
C ILE A 287 -1.90 -24.67 4.96
N ASN A 288 -1.13 -24.30 5.99
CA ASN A 288 -1.23 -22.98 6.61
C ASN A 288 -0.49 -21.90 5.80
N LEU A 289 0.36 -22.28 4.85
CA LEU A 289 1.03 -21.32 3.96
C LEU A 289 0.01 -20.50 3.16
N ALA A 290 -1.11 -21.10 2.75
CA ALA A 290 -2.14 -20.39 1.97
C ALA A 290 -2.72 -19.16 2.70
N HIS A 291 -2.60 -19.11 4.03
CA HIS A 291 -3.07 -17.98 4.85
C HIS A 291 -1.95 -17.02 5.26
N GLN A 292 -0.72 -17.19 4.75
CA GLN A 292 0.46 -16.39 5.12
C GLN A 292 1.10 -15.73 3.89
N THR A 293 0.28 -15.15 3.02
CA THR A 293 0.73 -14.59 1.73
C THR A 293 1.67 -13.40 1.87
N THR A 294 1.43 -12.53 2.87
CA THR A 294 2.31 -11.39 3.19
C THR A 294 3.66 -11.89 3.67
N PHE A 295 3.67 -12.91 4.52
CA PHE A 295 4.88 -13.52 5.04
C PHE A 295 5.74 -14.12 3.93
N GLN A 296 5.12 -14.88 3.02
CA GLN A 296 5.79 -15.43 1.83
C GLN A 296 6.34 -14.32 0.93
N THR A 297 5.58 -13.24 0.72
CA THR A 297 6.04 -12.09 -0.06
C THR A 297 7.27 -11.44 0.58
N GLY A 298 7.28 -11.28 1.91
CA GLY A 298 8.42 -10.77 2.64
C GLY A 298 9.66 -11.65 2.50
N PHE A 299 9.50 -12.97 2.61
CA PHE A 299 10.57 -13.95 2.38
C PHE A 299 11.12 -13.84 0.94
N GLU A 300 10.24 -13.68 -0.04
CA GLU A 300 10.65 -13.55 -1.44
C GLU A 300 11.41 -12.26 -1.73
N VAL A 301 11.09 -11.18 -1.02
CA VAL A 301 11.88 -9.94 -1.03
C VAL A 301 13.22 -10.15 -0.33
N LEU A 302 13.28 -10.87 0.80
CA LEU A 302 14.53 -11.12 1.51
C LEU A 302 15.54 -11.87 0.64
N GLU A 303 15.12 -12.97 0.04
CA GLU A 303 16.02 -13.87 -0.69
C GLU A 303 16.23 -13.45 -2.15
N ASN A 304 15.21 -12.86 -2.78
CA ASN A 304 15.19 -12.66 -4.22
C ASN A 304 14.79 -11.23 -4.62
N ALA A 305 15.15 -10.22 -3.81
CA ALA A 305 14.99 -8.82 -4.20
C ALA A 305 15.63 -8.54 -5.55
N VAL A 306 14.93 -7.75 -6.35
CA VAL A 306 15.50 -7.10 -7.53
C VAL A 306 15.89 -5.70 -7.09
N GLN A 307 17.14 -5.55 -6.65
CA GLN A 307 17.62 -4.29 -6.12
C GLN A 307 18.10 -3.40 -7.26
N VAL A 308 17.62 -2.16 -7.32
CA VAL A 308 18.12 -1.14 -8.23
C VAL A 308 18.77 -0.05 -7.40
N THR A 309 20.06 0.20 -7.62
CA THR A 309 20.75 1.35 -7.03
C THR A 309 20.93 2.43 -8.08
N VAL A 310 20.36 3.61 -7.87
CA VAL A 310 20.56 4.80 -8.69
C VAL A 310 21.57 5.70 -7.98
N ALA A 311 22.77 5.79 -8.54
CA ALA A 311 23.82 6.66 -8.05
C ALA A 311 23.88 7.96 -8.87
N GLY A 312 23.82 9.09 -8.18
CA GLY A 312 23.81 10.41 -8.81
C GLY A 312 22.59 11.23 -8.42
N THR A 313 22.58 12.49 -8.85
CA THR A 313 21.49 13.45 -8.59
C THR A 313 20.96 14.10 -9.87
N GLY A 314 19.84 14.80 -9.75
CA GLY A 314 19.23 15.56 -10.85
C GLY A 314 18.40 14.71 -11.81
N ALA A 315 18.00 15.33 -12.93
CA ALA A 315 17.00 14.78 -13.85
C ALA A 315 17.34 13.39 -14.42
N ALA A 316 18.63 13.09 -14.64
CA ALA A 316 19.05 11.76 -15.09
C ALA A 316 18.82 10.68 -14.02
N ALA A 317 19.10 10.99 -12.75
CA ALA A 317 18.81 10.10 -11.64
C ALA A 317 17.31 9.93 -11.43
N ASP A 318 16.52 11.01 -11.57
CA ASP A 318 15.06 10.96 -11.49
C ASP A 318 14.48 10.06 -12.60
N ALA A 319 14.96 10.19 -13.85
CA ALA A 319 14.51 9.37 -14.96
C ALA A 319 14.81 7.87 -14.75
N LEU A 320 15.98 7.53 -14.18
CA LEU A 320 16.33 6.16 -13.84
C LEU A 320 15.48 5.61 -12.68
N ALA A 321 15.21 6.43 -11.66
CA ALA A 321 14.33 6.07 -10.55
C ALA A 321 12.89 5.82 -11.03
N THR A 322 12.36 6.71 -11.87
CA THR A 322 11.04 6.54 -12.52
C THR A 322 11.01 5.25 -13.33
N ALA A 323 12.01 4.99 -14.18
CA ALA A 323 12.07 3.77 -14.98
C ALA A 323 12.11 2.49 -14.13
N ALA A 324 12.75 2.54 -12.95
CA ALA A 324 12.74 1.43 -12.00
C ALA A 324 11.33 1.21 -11.41
N LEU A 325 10.69 2.28 -10.92
CA LEU A 325 9.37 2.19 -10.30
C LEU A 325 8.27 1.80 -11.30
N ASP A 326 8.34 2.33 -12.53
CA ASP A 326 7.42 2.05 -13.64
C ASP A 326 7.44 0.58 -14.08
N SER A 327 8.53 -0.15 -13.78
CA SER A 327 8.59 -1.59 -14.06
C SER A 327 7.48 -2.37 -13.35
N GLY A 328 6.93 -1.83 -12.25
CA GLY A 328 5.92 -2.49 -11.45
C GLY A 328 6.39 -3.80 -10.80
N HIS A 329 7.70 -4.08 -10.82
CA HIS A 329 8.24 -5.36 -10.40
C HIS A 329 7.95 -5.60 -8.90
N PRO A 330 7.32 -6.74 -8.51
CA PRO A 330 6.79 -6.93 -7.17
C PRO A 330 7.87 -6.98 -6.07
N ARG A 331 9.09 -7.42 -6.42
CA ARG A 331 10.24 -7.53 -5.51
C ARG A 331 11.26 -6.40 -5.66
N LEU A 332 10.88 -5.29 -6.31
CA LEU A 332 11.78 -4.14 -6.48
C LEU A 332 12.17 -3.55 -5.12
N VAL A 333 13.47 -3.30 -4.94
CA VAL A 333 14.00 -2.44 -3.89
C VAL A 333 14.83 -1.35 -4.55
N LEU A 334 14.33 -0.11 -4.52
CA LEU A 334 15.00 1.03 -5.14
C LEU A 334 15.80 1.81 -4.09
N LEU A 335 17.12 1.85 -4.25
CA LEU A 335 18.02 2.69 -3.46
C LEU A 335 18.49 3.87 -4.30
N ARG A 336 18.33 5.09 -3.78
CA ARG A 336 18.90 6.31 -4.37
C ARG A 336 20.06 6.75 -3.49
N THR A 337 21.25 6.89 -4.07
CA THR A 337 22.44 7.34 -3.33
C THR A 337 22.87 8.72 -3.83
N ALA A 338 23.07 9.65 -2.90
CA ALA A 338 23.69 10.93 -3.21
C ALA A 338 25.14 10.74 -3.69
N ASP A 339 25.68 11.74 -4.37
CA ASP A 339 27.08 11.72 -4.82
C ASP A 339 28.03 11.55 -3.62
N GLY A 340 28.80 10.46 -3.63
CA GLY A 340 29.76 10.14 -2.55
C GLY A 340 29.14 9.57 -1.28
N GLN A 341 27.87 9.14 -1.30
CA GLN A 341 27.31 8.36 -0.20
C GLN A 341 27.92 6.96 -0.18
N ASP A 342 28.69 6.66 0.85
CA ASP A 342 29.27 5.34 1.05
C ASP A 342 28.23 4.36 1.62
N LEU A 343 28.11 3.21 0.97
CA LEU A 343 27.38 2.06 1.49
C LEU A 343 28.34 1.11 2.22
N PRO A 344 27.86 0.35 3.22
CA PRO A 344 28.71 -0.61 3.94
C PRO A 344 29.42 -1.55 2.96
N ALA A 345 30.66 -1.95 3.27
CA ALA A 345 31.47 -2.77 2.37
C ALA A 345 30.83 -4.11 1.95
N GLY A 346 29.90 -4.64 2.75
CA GLY A 346 29.12 -5.85 2.44
C GLY A 346 27.91 -5.62 1.55
N HIS A 347 27.52 -4.38 1.30
CA HIS A 347 26.40 -4.04 0.44
C HIS A 347 26.79 -4.24 -1.05
N PRO A 348 25.96 -4.87 -1.90
CA PRO A 348 26.34 -5.20 -3.28
C PRO A 348 26.66 -3.95 -4.12
N ALA A 349 26.01 -2.83 -3.84
CA ALA A 349 26.29 -1.54 -4.48
C ALA A 349 27.41 -0.71 -3.83
N ALA A 350 28.20 -1.28 -2.90
CA ALA A 350 29.35 -0.59 -2.33
C ALA A 350 30.35 -0.18 -3.43
N GLY A 351 30.79 1.08 -3.38
CA GLY A 351 31.70 1.64 -4.38
C GLY A 351 31.08 1.89 -5.76
N LYS A 352 29.75 1.77 -5.91
CA LYS A 352 29.04 2.18 -7.12
C LYS A 352 28.75 3.68 -7.06
N GLY A 353 28.93 4.35 -8.19
CA GLY A 353 28.80 5.80 -8.29
C GLY A 353 28.28 6.23 -9.66
N PRO A 354 28.10 7.55 -9.88
CA PRO A 354 27.88 8.08 -11.22
C PRO A 354 29.04 7.73 -12.16
N VAL A 355 28.78 7.69 -13.47
CA VAL A 355 29.75 7.36 -14.51
C VAL A 355 29.89 8.54 -15.45
N ASP A 356 31.11 8.97 -15.73
CA ASP A 356 31.42 10.13 -16.59
C ASP A 356 30.63 11.39 -16.22
N GLY A 357 30.42 11.61 -14.91
CA GLY A 357 29.66 12.73 -14.37
C GLY A 357 28.15 12.66 -14.56
N THR A 358 27.62 11.51 -15.02
CA THR A 358 26.19 11.25 -15.22
C THR A 358 25.68 10.22 -14.22
N ALA A 359 24.42 10.35 -13.80
CA ALA A 359 23.78 9.36 -12.94
C ALA A 359 23.77 7.97 -13.61
N ALA A 360 23.92 6.92 -12.80
CA ALA A 360 23.95 5.54 -13.28
C ALA A 360 23.10 4.63 -12.38
N ALA A 361 22.36 3.72 -13.01
CA ALA A 361 21.62 2.67 -12.34
C ALA A 361 22.40 1.35 -12.39
N TYR A 362 22.31 0.59 -11.31
CA TYR A 362 22.91 -0.72 -11.14
C TYR A 362 21.83 -1.70 -10.72
N LEU A 363 21.66 -2.78 -11.47
CA LEU A 363 20.79 -3.89 -11.10
C LEU A 363 21.59 -4.88 -10.27
N CYS A 364 21.29 -4.96 -8.98
CA CYS A 364 21.96 -5.81 -8.00
C CYS A 364 21.08 -7.00 -7.62
N MET A 365 21.62 -8.21 -7.77
CA MET A 365 20.96 -9.47 -7.44
C MET A 365 21.92 -10.30 -6.59
N GLY A 366 21.51 -10.60 -5.35
CA GLY A 366 22.42 -11.14 -4.34
C GLY A 366 23.63 -10.23 -4.13
N ALA A 367 24.83 -10.79 -4.19
CA ALA A 367 26.08 -10.06 -3.98
C ALA A 367 26.66 -9.40 -5.25
N THR A 368 25.97 -9.47 -6.40
CA THR A 368 26.50 -8.99 -7.69
C THR A 368 25.64 -7.87 -8.26
N CYS A 369 26.29 -6.84 -8.81
CA CYS A 369 25.61 -5.81 -9.60
C CYS A 369 26.02 -5.84 -11.07
N SER A 370 25.10 -5.41 -11.94
CA SER A 370 25.33 -5.22 -13.37
C SER A 370 26.40 -4.15 -13.66
N LEU A 371 26.75 -4.02 -14.95
CA LEU A 371 27.38 -2.81 -15.46
C LEU A 371 26.45 -1.59 -15.28
N PRO A 372 27.01 -0.36 -15.18
CA PRO A 372 26.22 0.86 -15.05
C PRO A 372 25.32 1.08 -16.28
N MET A 373 24.08 1.47 -16.02
CA MET A 373 23.12 1.89 -17.04
C MET A 373 22.81 3.37 -16.84
N THR A 374 23.11 4.19 -17.84
CA THR A 374 22.84 5.65 -17.81
C THR A 374 21.53 6.02 -18.50
N GLU A 375 20.92 5.07 -19.23
CA GLU A 375 19.70 5.29 -20.00
C GLU A 375 18.50 4.55 -19.36
N ALA A 376 17.41 5.27 -19.13
CA ALA A 376 16.16 4.74 -18.58
C ALA A 376 15.64 3.52 -19.36
N ALA A 377 15.67 3.58 -20.69
CA ALA A 377 15.23 2.49 -21.56
C ALA A 377 16.06 1.20 -21.38
N ALA A 378 17.37 1.32 -21.13
CA ALA A 378 18.23 0.18 -20.87
C ALA A 378 17.87 -0.49 -19.53
N LEU A 379 17.62 0.32 -18.50
CA LEU A 379 17.17 -0.17 -17.19
C LEU A 379 15.81 -0.87 -17.29
N SER A 380 14.83 -0.28 -17.98
CA SER A 380 13.51 -0.91 -18.18
C SER A 380 13.62 -2.25 -18.90
N ALA A 381 14.47 -2.36 -19.93
CA ALA A 381 14.69 -3.62 -20.63
C ALA A 381 15.35 -4.69 -19.73
N ALA A 382 16.32 -4.29 -18.90
CA ALA A 382 16.97 -5.20 -17.96
C ALA A 382 16.00 -5.72 -16.88
N LEU A 383 15.12 -4.84 -16.37
CA LEU A 383 14.09 -5.20 -15.39
C LEU A 383 13.02 -6.12 -15.97
N ALA A 384 12.58 -5.88 -17.21
CA ALA A 384 11.60 -6.74 -17.88
C ALA A 384 12.09 -8.20 -18.01
N ALA A 385 13.41 -8.41 -18.13
CA ALA A 385 14.02 -9.72 -18.18
C ALA A 385 14.12 -10.45 -16.82
N GLN A 386 13.77 -9.79 -15.71
CA GLN A 386 13.74 -10.38 -14.36
C GLN A 386 12.34 -10.83 -13.91
N THR A 387 11.32 -10.52 -14.72
CA THR A 387 9.92 -10.93 -14.55
C THR A 387 9.71 -12.31 -15.17
#